data_AF-A0A1A5YSX2-F1
#
_entry.id   AF-A0A1A5YSX2-F1
#
_cell.length_a   1.000
_cell.length_b   1.000
_cell.length_c   1.000
_cell.angle_alpha   90.00
_cell.angle_beta   90.00
_cell.angle_gamma   90.00
#
_symmetry.space_group_name_H-M   'P 1'
#
loop_
_entity.id
_entity.type
_entity.pdbx_description
1 polymer ?
#
loop_
_entity_poly.entity_id
_entity_poly.type
_entity_poly.pdbx_seq_one_letter_code
_entity_poly.pdbx_strand_id
1 'polypeptide(L)'
;MAALTLARVWSYCELSVFLSKSEAAKWAIKQLSGKSEREVLKAALAVFEEESETFAVEQEEFRAFASSMLHRIEGKKAAEAAKAATPLHA
;
A
#
# COMPACT_ATOMS: atom_id res chain seq x y z
N MET A 1 1.18 8.60 -8.73
CA MET A 1 2.09 8.97 -7.60
C MET A 1 1.56 8.64 -6.21
N ALA A 2 0.34 9.04 -5.82
CA ALA A 2 -0.21 8.74 -4.49
C ALA A 2 -0.39 7.23 -4.21
N ALA A 3 -0.73 6.42 -5.22
CA ALA A 3 -0.85 4.97 -5.07
C ALA A 3 0.45 4.30 -4.59
N LEU A 4 1.58 4.67 -5.21
CA LEU A 4 2.90 4.11 -4.87
C LEU A 4 3.35 4.56 -3.49
N THR A 5 3.01 5.79 -3.08
CA THR A 5 3.28 6.25 -1.71
C THR A 5 2.49 5.45 -0.68
N LEU A 6 1.21 5.16 -0.93
CA LEU A 6 0.41 4.30 -0.04
C LEU A 6 1.00 2.90 0.07
N ALA A 7 1.48 2.31 -1.04
CA ALA A 7 2.19 1.04 -1.00
C ALA A 7 3.49 1.10 -0.17
N ARG A 8 4.25 2.21 -0.24
CA ARG A 8 5.44 2.42 0.58
C ARG A 8 5.11 2.53 2.07
N VAL A 9 4.08 3.29 2.43
CA VAL A 9 3.66 3.41 3.83
C VAL A 9 3.19 2.06 4.37
N TRP A 10 2.40 1.32 3.60
CA TRP A 10 1.92 0.01 4.03
C TRP A 10 3.06 -1.01 4.18
N SER A 11 3.94 -1.13 3.19
CA SER A 11 5.11 -2.02 3.28
C SER A 11 6.03 -1.64 4.45
N TYR A 12 6.19 -0.35 4.75
CA TYR A 12 6.94 0.09 5.93
C TYR A 12 6.25 -0.36 7.22
N CYS A 13 4.92 -0.20 7.33
CA CYS A 13 4.17 -0.69 8.49
C CYS A 13 4.27 -2.21 8.67
N GLU A 14 4.37 -2.99 7.58
CA GLU A 14 4.48 -4.46 7.69
C GLU A 14 5.90 -4.97 7.93
N LEU A 15 6.88 -4.34 7.28
CA LEU A 15 8.26 -4.85 7.21
C LEU A 15 9.25 -4.07 8.07
N SER A 16 8.87 -2.87 8.54
CA SER A 16 9.76 -1.92 9.21
C SER A 16 11.01 -1.55 8.40
N VAL A 17 10.91 -1.63 7.06
CA VAL A 17 11.99 -1.30 6.11
C VAL A 17 11.47 -0.30 5.07
N PHE A 18 12.30 0.68 4.72
CA PHE A 18 11.99 1.63 3.65
C PHE A 18 12.34 1.06 2.28
N LEU A 19 11.33 0.59 1.55
CA LEU A 19 11.46 0.18 0.16
C LEU A 19 11.39 1.38 -0.81
N SER A 20 11.96 1.22 -2.01
CA SER A 20 11.72 2.13 -3.12
C SER A 20 10.25 2.10 -3.57
N LYS A 21 9.82 3.04 -4.42
CA LYS A 21 8.43 3.05 -4.94
C LYS A 21 8.10 1.78 -5.72
N SER A 22 9.00 1.35 -6.61
CA SER A 22 8.80 0.15 -7.42
C SER A 22 8.80 -1.12 -6.59
N GLU A 23 9.72 -1.27 -5.64
CA GLU A 23 9.78 -2.44 -4.76
C GLU A 23 8.55 -2.52 -3.85
N ALA A 24 8.12 -1.40 -3.26
CA ALA A 24 6.93 -1.36 -2.43
C ALA A 24 5.67 -1.72 -3.22
N ALA A 25 5.54 -1.22 -4.46
CA ALA A 25 4.41 -1.56 -5.32
C ALA A 25 4.44 -3.05 -5.70
N LYS A 26 5.59 -3.58 -6.12
CA LYS A 26 5.76 -5.02 -6.45
C LYS A 26 5.48 -5.91 -5.24
N TRP A 27 5.89 -5.50 -4.05
CA TRP A 27 5.54 -6.19 -2.81
C TRP A 27 4.03 -6.13 -2.53
N ALA A 28 3.43 -4.94 -2.58
CA ALA A 28 2.00 -4.77 -2.28
C ALA A 28 1.11 -5.55 -3.26
N ILE A 29 1.45 -5.58 -4.56
CA ILE A 29 0.75 -6.39 -5.57
C ILE A 29 0.75 -7.88 -5.23
N LYS A 30 1.82 -8.41 -4.61
CA LYS A 30 1.89 -9.81 -4.16
C LYS A 30 1.03 -10.08 -2.92
N GLN A 31 0.80 -9.07 -2.08
CA GLN A 31 -0.01 -9.20 -0.86
C GLN A 31 -1.51 -9.01 -1.11
N LEU A 32 -1.88 -8.22 -2.11
CA LEU A 32 -3.28 -7.94 -2.43
C LEU A 32 -3.95 -9.12 -3.14
N SER A 33 -5.10 -9.55 -2.64
CA SER A 33 -5.96 -10.53 -3.30
C SER A 33 -6.90 -9.89 -4.34
N GLY A 34 -7.31 -8.63 -4.12
CA GLY A 34 -8.18 -7.88 -5.00
C GLY A 34 -7.58 -7.67 -6.39
N LYS A 35 -8.34 -8.00 -7.45
CA LYS A 35 -7.89 -7.79 -8.83
C LYS A 35 -7.77 -6.29 -9.14
N SER A 36 -8.81 -5.52 -8.85
CA SER A 36 -8.84 -4.06 -9.05
C SER A 36 -7.69 -3.36 -8.33
N GLU A 37 -7.51 -3.63 -7.04
CA GLU A 37 -6.41 -3.03 -6.25
C GLU A 37 -5.02 -3.29 -6.86
N ARG A 38 -4.80 -4.51 -7.40
CA ARG A 38 -3.57 -4.84 -8.10
C ARG A 38 -3.42 -4.09 -9.42
N GLU A 39 -4.50 -3.95 -10.20
CA GLU A 39 -4.47 -3.19 -11.45
C GLU A 39 -4.18 -1.70 -11.20
N VAL A 40 -4.73 -1.10 -10.13
CA VAL A 40 -4.39 0.28 -9.75
C VAL A 40 -2.89 0.45 -9.51
N LEU A 41 -2.26 -0.47 -8.77
CA LEU A 41 -0.82 -0.42 -8.51
C LEU A 41 0.02 -0.69 -9.76
N LYS A 42 -0.39 -1.62 -10.62
CA LYS A 42 0.30 -1.90 -11.88
C LYS A 42 0.25 -0.69 -12.82
N ALA A 43 -0.91 -0.08 -12.99
CA ALA A 43 -1.07 1.13 -13.80
C ALA A 43 -0.22 2.28 -13.24
N ALA A 44 -0.21 2.47 -11.91
CA ALA A 44 0.61 3.50 -11.29
C ALA A 44 2.11 3.24 -11.44
N LEU A 45 2.51 1.97 -11.45
CA LEU A 45 3.89 1.55 -11.64
C LEU A 45 4.33 1.72 -13.09
N ALA A 46 3.53 1.30 -14.07
CA ALA A 46 3.82 1.48 -15.49
C ALA A 46 4.04 2.96 -15.84
N VAL A 47 3.22 3.86 -15.28
CA VAL A 47 3.42 5.31 -15.45
C VAL A 47 4.70 5.82 -14.79
N PHE A 48 5.05 5.27 -13.63
CA PHE A 48 6.25 5.69 -12.92
C PHE A 48 7.55 5.16 -13.54
N GLU A 49 7.50 3.97 -14.14
CA GLU A 49 8.62 3.34 -14.86
C GLU A 49 8.69 3.78 -16.33
N GLU A 50 7.90 4.79 -16.73
CA GLU A 50 7.82 5.34 -18.09
C GLU A 50 7.41 4.30 -19.17
N GLU A 51 6.85 3.17 -18.73
CA GLU A 51 6.26 2.14 -19.61
C GLU A 51 4.87 2.56 -20.14
N SER A 52 4.28 3.60 -19.54
CA SER A 52 3.02 4.19 -19.97
C SER A 52 3.00 5.70 -19.71
N GLU A 53 2.44 6.48 -20.63
CA GLU A 53 2.28 7.92 -20.44
C GLU A 53 1.01 8.29 -19.66
N THR A 54 0.04 7.36 -19.55
CA THR A 54 -1.30 7.64 -19.02
C THR A 54 -1.68 6.71 -17.88
N PHE A 55 -2.22 7.29 -16.81
CA PHE A 55 -2.76 6.53 -15.69
C PHE A 55 -4.22 6.14 -15.99
N ALA A 56 -4.41 5.00 -16.65
CA ALA A 56 -5.72 4.49 -17.07
C ALA A 56 -6.47 3.76 -15.93
N VAL A 57 -6.84 4.49 -14.88
CA VAL A 57 -7.64 3.99 -13.75
C VAL A 57 -8.75 4.98 -13.45
N GLU A 58 -9.98 4.48 -13.30
CA GLU A 58 -11.13 5.31 -12.96
C GLU A 58 -10.98 5.94 -11.57
N GLN A 59 -11.47 7.17 -11.39
CA GLN A 59 -11.31 7.88 -10.12
C GLN A 59 -11.95 7.14 -8.95
N GLU A 60 -13.08 6.48 -9.17
CA GLU A 60 -13.78 5.67 -8.16
C GLU A 60 -12.96 4.45 -7.75
N GLU A 61 -12.35 3.77 -8.71
CA GLU A 61 -11.47 2.62 -8.45
C GLU A 61 -10.23 3.04 -7.66
N PHE A 62 -9.64 4.18 -8.00
CA PHE A 62 -8.53 4.76 -7.24
C PHE A 62 -8.94 5.12 -5.80
N ARG A 63 -10.14 5.70 -5.60
CA ARG A 63 -10.66 6.03 -4.26
C ARG A 63 -10.89 4.77 -3.42
N ALA A 64 -11.48 3.73 -4.00
CA ALA A 64 -11.69 2.46 -3.32
C ALA A 64 -10.35 1.82 -2.90
N PHE A 65 -9.37 1.82 -3.80
CA PHE A 65 -8.01 1.40 -3.49
C PHE A 65 -7.39 2.20 -2.33
N ALA A 66 -7.46 3.54 -2.39
CA ALA A 66 -6.88 4.39 -1.36
C ALA A 66 -7.51 4.15 0.01
N SER A 67 -8.84 4.00 0.06
CA SER A 67 -9.58 3.68 1.29
C SER A 67 -9.15 2.32 1.89
N SER A 68 -9.06 1.28 1.05
CA SER A 68 -8.59 -0.05 1.47
C SER A 68 -7.18 0.00 2.06
N MET A 69 -6.26 0.70 1.40
CA MET A 69 -4.88 0.84 1.86
C MET A 69 -4.77 1.59 3.19
N LEU A 70 -5.53 2.67 3.36
CA LEU A 70 -5.57 3.43 4.61
C LEU A 70 -6.06 2.57 5.76
N HIS A 71 -7.14 1.82 5.58
CA HIS A 71 -7.66 0.91 6.59
C HIS A 71 -6.62 -0.14 7.02
N ARG A 72 -5.82 -0.67 6.08
CA ARG A 72 -4.73 -1.62 6.40
C ARG A 72 -3.63 -0.97 7.23
N ILE A 73 -3.20 0.23 6.84
CA ILE A 73 -2.16 0.99 7.54
C ILE A 73 -2.61 1.32 8.97
N GLU A 74 -3.85 1.80 9.14
CA GLU A 74 -4.41 2.13 10.44
C GLU A 74 -4.59 0.89 11.32
N GLY A 75 -5.08 -0.21 10.75
CA GLY A 75 -5.21 -1.48 11.47
C GLY A 75 -3.88 -1.99 12.01
N LYS A 76 -2.79 -1.87 11.22
CA LYS A 76 -1.45 -2.26 11.68
C LYS A 76 -0.95 -1.35 12.80
N LYS A 77 -1.07 -0.03 12.66
CA LYS A 77 -0.69 0.94 13.70
C LYS A 77 -1.44 0.70 15.02
N ALA A 78 -2.74 0.44 14.94
CA ALA A 78 -3.56 0.13 16.10
C ALA A 78 -3.10 -1.17 16.79
N ALA A 79 -2.81 -2.22 16.00
CA ALA A 79 -2.29 -3.48 16.53
C ALA A 79 -0.92 -3.32 17.22
N GLU A 80 -0.03 -2.50 16.68
CA GLU A 80 1.27 -2.19 17.30
C GLU A 80 1.10 -1.39 18.60
N ALA A 81 0.23 -0.38 18.60
CA ALA A 81 -0.08 0.38 19.80
C ALA A 81 -0.65 -0.50 20.92
N ALA A 82 -1.54 -1.44 20.59
CA ALA A 82 -2.11 -2.38 21.55
C ALA A 82 -1.04 -3.31 22.16
N LYS A 83 -0.10 -3.80 21.35
CA LYS A 83 1.03 -4.62 21.84
C LYS A 83 1.94 -3.83 22.78
N ALA A 84 2.22 -2.57 22.46
CA ALA A 84 3.04 -1.70 23.30
C ALA A 84 2.36 -1.33 24.64
N ALA A 85 1.02 -1.27 24.65
CA ALA A 85 0.23 -0.95 25.83
C ALA A 85 -0.02 -2.14 26.78
N THR A 86 0.34 -3.37 26.39
CA THR A 86 0.19 -4.55 27.25
C THR A 86 1.37 -4.60 28.23
N PRO A 87 1.17 -4.41 29.55
CA PRO A 87 2.27 -4.39 30.50
C PRO A 87 2.86 -5.79 30.67
N LEU A 88 4.19 -5.87 30.62
CA LEU A 88 4.97 -7.00 31.15
C LEU A 88 4.76 -7.06 32.68
N HIS A 89 3.66 -7.64 33.12
CA HIS A 89 3.53 -8.13 34.49
C HIS A 89 3.49 -9.65 34.45
N ALA A 90 4.68 -10.23 34.59
CA ALA A 90 4.92 -11.59 35.07
C ALA A 90 5.60 -11.48 36.44
#